data_AF-A0A2I1GIJ7-F1
#
_entry.id   AF-A0A2I1GIJ7-F1
#
_cell.length_a   1.000
_cell.length_b   1.000
_cell.length_c   1.000
_cell.angle_alpha   90.00
_cell.angle_beta   90.00
_cell.angle_gamma   90.00
#
_symmetry.space_group_name_H-M   'P 1'
#
loop_
_entity.id
_entity.type
_entity.pdbx_description
1 polymer ?
#
loop_
_entity_poly.entity_id
_entity_poly.type
_entity_poly.pdbx_seq_one_letter_code
_entity_poly.pdbx_strand_id
1 'polypeptide(L)'
;MFIYNLEVEDIITGSEQFPEEMMASRNNLVNLLNEIYKLLVDYYNNAYELEFVTIARSMKSNNKPVVVWPQVNQFRHIRIGAEIFGLMNTPRYLKNSFILAKFVQENDSIEIYLGQVQYYFEHELKLGKEKKVIHKLAFIKWFIPAPHHQTRFYF
;
A
#
# COMPACT_ATOMS: atom_id res chain seq x y z
N MET A 1 0.90 -10.87 28.11
CA MET A 1 1.73 -10.00 27.26
C MET A 1 2.47 -10.90 26.29
N PHE A 2 2.01 -10.99 25.03
CA PHE A 2 2.65 -11.82 24.02
C PHE A 2 3.75 -11.00 23.36
N ILE A 3 4.98 -11.27 23.73
CA ILE A 3 6.17 -10.78 23.01
C ILE A 3 6.38 -11.77 21.86
N TYR A 4 6.06 -11.34 20.63
CA TYR A 4 6.44 -12.10 19.45
C TYR A 4 7.92 -11.81 19.17
N ASN A 5 8.78 -12.77 19.51
CA ASN A 5 10.15 -12.80 19.00
C ASN A 5 10.05 -13.28 17.55
N LEU A 6 10.28 -12.37 16.59
CA LEU A 6 10.48 -12.78 15.21
C LEU A 6 11.89 -13.38 15.16
N GLU A 7 12.01 -14.68 15.43
CA GLU A 7 13.23 -15.42 15.07
C GLU A 7 13.42 -15.21 13.57
N VAL A 8 14.50 -14.50 13.24
CA VAL A 8 14.92 -14.19 11.89
C VAL A 8 15.50 -15.46 11.29
N GLU A 9 14.65 -16.44 11.01
CA GLU A 9 15.01 -17.57 10.16
C GLU A 9 14.91 -17.11 8.70
N ASP A 10 16.07 -17.12 8.03
CA ASP A 10 16.34 -16.79 6.64
C ASP A 10 15.70 -15.50 6.10
N ILE A 11 16.43 -14.38 6.23
CA ILE A 11 16.14 -13.18 5.42
C ILE A 11 16.45 -13.54 3.96
N ILE A 12 15.44 -13.95 3.21
CA ILE A 12 15.52 -14.07 1.76
C ILE A 12 15.56 -12.64 1.20
N THR A 13 16.76 -12.12 0.97
CA THR A 13 16.96 -10.82 0.31
C THR A 13 16.95 -11.02 -1.20
N GLY A 14 15.92 -10.52 -1.88
CA GLY A 14 15.84 -10.45 -3.34
C GLY A 14 15.38 -9.06 -3.78
N SER A 15 15.96 -8.53 -4.85
CA SER A 15 15.46 -7.33 -5.53
C SER A 15 14.64 -7.77 -6.73
N GLU A 16 13.32 -7.81 -6.59
CA GLU A 16 12.40 -8.06 -7.70
C GLU A 16 11.56 -6.81 -7.97
N GLN A 17 11.23 -6.58 -9.24
CA GLN A 17 10.24 -5.56 -9.59
C GLN A 17 8.89 -5.94 -8.97
N PHE A 18 8.10 -4.93 -8.58
CA PHE A 18 6.78 -5.18 -8.01
C PHE A 18 5.97 -6.11 -8.93
N PRO A 19 5.38 -7.18 -8.40
CA PRO A 19 4.93 -8.28 -9.23
C PRO A 19 3.82 -7.86 -10.17
N GLU A 20 3.90 -8.36 -11.39
CA GLU A 20 2.86 -8.13 -12.39
C GLU A 20 1.58 -8.95 -12.09
N GLU A 21 1.65 -9.99 -11.25
CA GLU A 21 0.51 -10.86 -10.98
C GLU A 21 -0.15 -10.55 -9.61
N MET A 22 -1.27 -9.83 -9.66
CA MET A 22 -2.24 -9.84 -8.56
C MET A 22 -3.10 -11.10 -8.71
N MET A 23 -2.95 -12.04 -7.77
CA MET A 23 -3.74 -13.28 -7.76
C MET A 23 -5.24 -12.97 -7.63
N ALA A 24 -6.12 -13.87 -8.06
CA ALA A 24 -7.58 -13.68 -8.15
C ALA A 24 -8.20 -12.67 -7.14
N SER A 25 -8.91 -11.67 -7.71
CA SER A 25 -9.62 -10.64 -6.96
C SER A 25 -10.56 -11.26 -5.93
N ARG A 26 -10.48 -10.81 -4.69
CA ARG A 26 -11.42 -11.26 -3.66
C ARG A 26 -12.72 -10.48 -3.74
N ASN A 27 -12.61 -9.17 -3.91
CA ASN A 27 -13.73 -8.24 -3.95
C ASN A 27 -13.47 -7.20 -5.04
N ASN A 28 -14.43 -7.02 -5.94
CA ASN A 28 -14.34 -6.03 -7.01
C ASN A 28 -15.18 -4.80 -6.68
N LEU A 29 -14.72 -3.62 -7.11
CA LEU A 29 -15.42 -2.35 -6.92
C LEU A 29 -15.76 -2.03 -5.44
N VAL A 30 -14.87 -2.37 -4.53
CA VAL A 30 -15.02 -2.06 -3.10
C VAL A 30 -14.78 -0.57 -2.88
N ASN A 31 -15.70 0.08 -2.15
CA ASN A 31 -15.48 1.45 -1.70
C ASN A 31 -14.46 1.47 -0.55
N LEU A 32 -13.40 2.26 -0.72
CA LEU A 32 -12.45 2.54 0.35
C LEU A 32 -13.13 3.30 1.50
N LEU A 33 -12.65 3.04 2.72
CA LEU A 33 -12.97 3.88 3.89
C LEU A 33 -12.53 5.32 3.61
N ASN A 34 -13.31 6.29 4.09
CA ASN A 34 -13.11 7.71 3.77
C ASN A 34 -11.68 8.20 4.11
N GLU A 35 -11.08 7.70 5.19
CA GLU A 35 -9.70 8.02 5.58
C GLU A 35 -8.68 7.53 4.54
N ILE A 36 -8.83 6.29 4.09
CA ILE A 36 -7.94 5.69 3.09
C ILE A 36 -8.17 6.33 1.72
N TYR A 37 -9.42 6.68 1.40
CA TYR A 37 -9.75 7.40 0.18
C TYR A 37 -9.06 8.77 0.11
N LYS A 38 -9.03 9.52 1.22
CA LYS A 38 -8.28 10.78 1.29
C LYS A 38 -6.78 10.56 1.09
N LEU A 39 -6.20 9.56 1.75
CA LEU A 39 -4.79 9.20 1.56
C LEU A 39 -4.47 8.85 0.10
N LEU A 40 -5.37 8.15 -0.60
CA LEU A 40 -5.21 7.84 -2.01
C LEU A 40 -5.22 9.10 -2.90
N VAL A 41 -6.09 10.08 -2.58
CA VAL A 41 -6.09 11.38 -3.26
C VAL A 41 -4.79 12.14 -3.00
N ASP A 42 -4.33 12.18 -1.76
CA ASP A 42 -3.07 12.85 -1.40
C ASP A 42 -1.88 12.19 -2.10
N TYR A 43 -1.86 10.86 -2.17
CA TYR A 43 -0.87 10.10 -2.92
C TYR A 43 -0.80 10.54 -4.40
N TYR A 44 -1.95 10.64 -5.09
CA TYR A 44 -1.95 11.05 -6.50
C TYR A 44 -1.52 12.51 -6.69
N ASN A 45 -1.91 13.43 -5.79
CA ASN A 45 -1.43 14.82 -5.84
C ASN A 45 0.10 14.93 -5.67
N ASN A 46 0.70 14.03 -4.89
CA ASN A 46 2.16 14.01 -4.72
C ASN A 46 2.88 13.30 -5.88
N ALA A 47 2.26 12.27 -6.47
CA ALA A 47 2.86 11.47 -7.53
C ALA A 47 2.78 12.12 -8.92
N TYR A 48 1.89 13.09 -9.11
CA TYR A 48 1.60 13.72 -10.40
C TYR A 48 1.52 15.23 -10.26
N GLU A 49 1.98 15.96 -11.28
CA GLU A 49 1.84 17.41 -11.39
C GLU A 49 0.42 17.83 -11.82
N LEU A 50 -0.62 17.22 -11.24
CA LEU A 50 -2.02 17.49 -11.54
C LEU A 50 -2.83 17.61 -10.25
N GLU A 51 -3.94 18.35 -10.29
CA GLU A 51 -4.86 18.45 -9.15
C GLU A 51 -5.81 17.25 -9.11
N PHE A 52 -5.71 16.43 -8.05
CA PHE A 52 -6.61 15.32 -7.76
C PHE A 52 -7.53 15.68 -6.60
N VAL A 53 -8.81 15.36 -6.76
CA VAL A 53 -9.83 15.64 -5.73
C VAL A 53 -10.77 14.47 -5.52
N THR A 54 -11.42 14.48 -4.35
CA THR A 54 -12.54 13.58 -4.10
C THR A 54 -13.78 13.98 -4.91
N ILE A 55 -14.70 13.03 -5.12
CA ILE A 55 -15.99 13.26 -5.80
C ILE A 55 -16.76 14.42 -5.14
N ALA A 56 -16.78 14.48 -3.80
CA ALA A 56 -17.48 15.53 -3.07
C ALA A 56 -16.88 16.93 -3.30
N ARG A 57 -15.55 17.01 -3.50
CA ARG A 57 -14.84 18.27 -3.72
C ARG A 57 -14.91 18.73 -5.17
N SER A 58 -14.95 17.81 -6.14
CA SER A 58 -15.06 18.15 -7.56
C SER A 58 -16.35 18.92 -7.88
N MET A 59 -17.45 18.63 -7.18
CA MET A 59 -18.73 19.34 -7.36
C MET A 59 -18.68 20.82 -6.93
N LYS A 60 -17.65 21.23 -6.18
CA LYS A 60 -17.49 22.60 -5.66
C LYS A 60 -16.42 23.41 -6.39
N SER A 61 -15.67 22.77 -7.29
CA SER A 61 -14.54 23.41 -7.96
C SER A 61 -14.97 23.98 -9.31
N ASN A 62 -14.54 25.21 -9.61
CA ASN A 62 -14.68 25.82 -10.93
C ASN A 62 -13.58 25.37 -11.90
N ASN A 63 -12.52 24.72 -11.39
CA ASN A 63 -11.47 24.11 -12.20
C ASN A 63 -11.93 22.73 -12.72
N LYS A 64 -11.14 22.12 -13.61
CA LYS A 64 -11.35 20.75 -14.10
C LYS A 64 -10.34 19.79 -13.44
N PRO A 65 -10.42 19.54 -12.12
CA PRO A 65 -9.49 18.60 -11.46
C PRO A 65 -9.78 17.16 -11.88
N VAL A 66 -8.82 16.28 -11.67
CA VAL A 66 -8.99 14.84 -11.87
C VAL A 66 -9.73 14.25 -10.66
N VAL A 67 -10.87 13.61 -10.91
CA VAL A 67 -11.67 12.99 -9.85
C VAL A 67 -11.17 11.58 -9.58
N VAL A 68 -10.72 11.34 -8.35
CA VAL A 68 -10.33 10.01 -7.88
C VAL A 68 -11.59 9.27 -7.42
N TRP A 69 -11.80 8.05 -7.92
CA TRP A 69 -12.94 7.24 -7.51
C TRP A 69 -12.56 6.40 -6.28
N PRO A 70 -13.46 6.24 -5.29
CA PRO A 70 -13.16 5.45 -4.10
C PRO A 70 -13.19 3.93 -4.34
N GLN A 71 -13.62 3.50 -5.53
CA GLN A 71 -13.80 2.10 -5.89
C GLN A 71 -12.48 1.47 -6.32
N VAL A 72 -12.14 0.34 -5.71
CA VAL A 72 -10.92 -0.41 -6.00
C VAL A 72 -11.22 -1.90 -6.11
N ASN A 73 -10.41 -2.63 -6.89
CA ASN A 73 -10.42 -4.09 -6.88
C ASN A 73 -9.42 -4.56 -5.83
N GLN A 74 -9.88 -5.29 -4.81
CA GLN A 74 -9.03 -5.73 -3.69
C GLN A 74 -8.57 -7.18 -3.87
N PHE A 75 -7.31 -7.39 -3.53
CA PHE A 75 -6.61 -8.66 -3.65
C PHE A 75 -6.03 -9.06 -2.30
N ARG A 76 -6.12 -10.35 -1.98
CA ARG A 76 -5.57 -10.89 -0.72
C ARG A 76 -4.12 -11.31 -0.82
N HIS A 77 -3.67 -11.65 -2.01
CA HIS A 77 -2.36 -12.22 -2.20
C HIS A 77 -1.72 -11.60 -3.44
N ILE A 78 -0.41 -11.40 -3.35
CA ILE A 78 0.44 -11.14 -4.50
C ILE A 78 1.46 -12.26 -4.57
N ARG A 79 1.94 -12.55 -5.78
CA ARG A 79 3.02 -13.50 -5.97
C ARG A 79 4.27 -12.72 -6.37
N ILE A 80 5.33 -12.79 -5.56
CA ILE A 80 6.64 -12.23 -5.88
C ILE A 80 7.58 -13.42 -6.09
N GLY A 81 8.13 -13.56 -7.30
CA GLY A 81 8.88 -14.75 -7.70
C GLY A 81 8.11 -16.06 -7.48
N ALA A 82 8.67 -16.94 -6.66
CA ALA A 82 8.04 -18.20 -6.28
C ALA A 82 7.16 -18.10 -5.02
N GLU A 83 7.18 -16.96 -4.32
CA GLU A 83 6.56 -16.79 -3.02
C GLU A 83 5.21 -16.07 -3.08
N ILE A 84 4.29 -16.49 -2.21
CA ILE A 84 2.96 -15.88 -2.08
C ILE A 84 2.93 -15.03 -0.81
N PHE A 85 2.76 -13.74 -0.99
CA PHE A 85 2.60 -12.76 0.09
C PHE A 85 1.12 -12.49 0.30
N GLY A 86 0.68 -12.53 1.55
CA GLY A 86 -0.74 -12.57 1.87
C GLY A 86 -1.16 -11.67 3.01
N LEU A 87 -2.48 -11.59 3.19
CA LEU A 87 -3.09 -10.75 4.21
C LEU A 87 -3.26 -11.41 5.58
N MET A 88 -3.33 -10.53 6.59
CA MET A 88 -3.46 -10.78 8.03
C MET A 88 -4.40 -11.95 8.41
N ASN A 89 -5.48 -12.16 7.67
CA ASN A 89 -6.55 -13.09 8.03
C ASN A 89 -6.35 -14.52 7.49
N THR A 90 -5.14 -14.87 7.05
CA THR A 90 -4.80 -16.25 6.69
C THR A 90 -3.64 -16.69 7.58
N PRO A 91 -3.86 -17.55 8.59
CA PRO A 91 -2.82 -17.97 9.54
C PRO A 91 -1.54 -18.50 8.86
N ARG A 92 -1.69 -19.11 7.67
CA ARG A 92 -0.59 -19.63 6.85
C ARG A 92 0.31 -18.53 6.25
N TYR A 93 -0.18 -17.31 6.10
CA TYR A 93 0.53 -16.19 5.45
C TYR A 93 0.74 -14.99 6.37
N LEU A 94 0.51 -15.13 7.68
CA LEU A 94 0.68 -14.03 8.64
C LEU A 94 2.13 -13.49 8.60
N LYS A 95 3.11 -14.40 8.53
CA LYS A 95 4.53 -14.04 8.36
C LYS A 95 4.77 -13.24 7.07
N ASN A 96 4.08 -13.58 5.99
CA ASN A 96 4.22 -12.96 4.67
C ASN A 96 3.36 -11.69 4.49
N SER A 97 2.83 -11.13 5.58
CA SER A 97 2.10 -9.85 5.58
C SER A 97 2.96 -8.67 6.05
N PHE A 98 4.14 -8.94 6.60
CA PHE A 98 5.07 -7.92 7.08
C PHE A 98 6.05 -7.53 5.97
N ILE A 99 6.27 -6.23 5.84
CA ILE A 99 7.25 -5.68 4.91
C ILE A 99 8.24 -4.80 5.68
N LEU A 100 9.49 -4.81 5.22
CA LEU A 100 10.53 -3.91 5.69
C LEU A 100 10.86 -2.95 4.56
N ALA A 101 10.50 -1.68 4.72
CA ALA A 101 10.86 -0.64 3.76
C ALA A 101 12.14 0.05 4.21
N LYS A 102 13.08 0.19 3.28
CA LYS A 102 14.34 0.90 3.47
C LYS A 102 14.32 2.13 2.57
N PHE A 103 14.32 3.31 3.18
CA PHE A 103 14.41 4.59 2.46
C PHE A 103 15.83 5.12 2.59
N VAL A 104 16.41 5.53 1.46
CA VAL A 104 17.70 6.21 1.42
C VAL A 104 17.40 7.69 1.19
N GLN A 105 17.76 8.53 2.15
CA GLN A 105 17.61 9.98 2.05
C GLN A 105 18.75 10.60 1.24
N GLU A 106 18.59 11.86 0.85
CA GLU A 106 19.60 12.63 0.10
C GLU A 106 20.94 12.78 0.83
N ASN A 107 20.93 12.67 2.17
CA ASN A 107 22.12 12.71 3.02
C ASN A 107 22.75 11.31 3.23
N ASP A 108 22.40 10.33 2.41
CA ASP A 108 22.77 8.91 2.52
C ASP A 108 22.34 8.22 3.83
N SER A 109 21.53 8.89 4.67
CA SER A 109 20.95 8.25 5.83
C SER A 109 19.90 7.23 5.41
N ILE A 110 19.85 6.14 6.18
CA ILE A 110 18.97 5.01 5.92
C ILE A 110 17.91 4.98 7.00
N GLU A 111 16.66 5.13 6.60
CA GLU A 111 15.50 4.92 7.47
C GLU A 111 14.84 3.58 7.14
N ILE A 112 14.59 2.79 8.18
CA ILE A 112 13.98 1.47 8.04
C ILE A 112 12.64 1.48 8.78
N TYR A 113 11.57 1.21 8.05
CA TYR A 113 10.23 1.09 8.60
C TYR A 113 9.73 -0.34 8.42
N LEU A 114 9.28 -0.92 9.53
CA LEU A 114 8.48 -2.13 9.48
C LEU A 114 7.02 -1.73 9.27
N GLY A 115 6.32 -2.45 8.40
CA GLY A 115 4.90 -2.27 8.18
C GLY A 115 4.19 -3.59 7.98
N GLN A 116 2.87 -3.56 8.11
CA GLN A 116 2.02 -4.70 7.82
C GLN A 116 1.04 -4.35 6.70
N VAL A 117 1.07 -5.14 5.63
CA VAL A 117 0.16 -5.02 4.50
C VAL A 117 -1.25 -5.43 4.94
N GLN A 118 -2.20 -4.53 4.71
CA GLN A 118 -3.61 -4.72 5.05
C GLN A 118 -4.44 -5.25 3.88
N TYR A 119 -4.13 -4.80 2.65
CA TYR A 119 -4.62 -5.35 1.37
C TYR A 119 -3.86 -4.75 0.20
N TYR A 120 -3.82 -5.53 -0.88
CA TYR A 120 -3.39 -5.06 -2.19
C TYR A 120 -4.62 -4.65 -2.99
N PHE A 121 -4.48 -3.67 -3.87
CA PHE A 121 -5.58 -3.24 -4.71
C PHE A 121 -5.14 -2.67 -6.04
N GLU A 122 -6.00 -2.82 -7.04
CA GLU A 122 -5.93 -2.07 -8.28
C GLU A 122 -6.87 -0.88 -8.22
N HIS A 123 -6.37 0.26 -8.67
CA HIS A 123 -7.15 1.48 -8.82
C HIS A 123 -7.03 2.00 -10.25
N GLU A 124 -8.18 2.16 -10.92
CA GLU A 124 -8.27 2.77 -12.24
C GLU A 124 -8.32 4.30 -12.11
N LEU A 125 -7.29 4.98 -12.59
CA LEU A 125 -7.22 6.42 -12.69
C LEU A 125 -7.57 6.86 -14.11
N LYS A 126 -8.54 7.77 -14.24
CA LYS A 126 -8.95 8.36 -15.52
C LYS A 126 -8.28 9.71 -15.70
N LEU A 127 -7.23 9.76 -16.50
CA LEU A 127 -6.48 10.98 -16.84
C LEU A 127 -7.00 11.55 -18.16
N GLY A 128 -7.76 12.64 -18.10
CA GLY A 128 -8.38 13.23 -19.30
C GLY A 128 -9.47 12.33 -19.90
N LYS A 129 -9.72 12.48 -21.21
CA LYS A 129 -10.86 11.81 -21.88
C LYS A 129 -10.60 10.34 -22.22
N GLU A 130 -9.36 9.95 -22.47
CA GLU A 130 -9.04 8.65 -23.08
C GLU A 130 -7.98 7.84 -22.32
N LYS A 131 -7.15 8.48 -21.49
CA LYS A 131 -6.07 7.78 -20.80
C LYS A 131 -6.60 7.17 -19.50
N LYS A 132 -6.66 5.84 -19.47
CA LYS A 132 -6.85 5.06 -18.26
C LYS A 132 -5.51 4.51 -17.81
N VAL A 133 -5.19 4.70 -16.54
CA VAL A 133 -3.99 4.14 -15.93
C VAL A 133 -4.42 3.27 -14.76
N ILE A 134 -3.98 2.02 -14.76
CA ILE A 134 -4.23 1.10 -13.65
C ILE A 134 -3.02 1.14 -12.74
N HIS A 135 -3.24 1.50 -11.49
CA HIS A 135 -2.23 1.45 -10.44
C HIS A 135 -2.42 0.22 -9.58
N LYS A 136 -1.32 -0.50 -9.36
CA LYS A 136 -1.22 -1.59 -8.41
C LYS A 136 -0.61 -1.06 -7.13
N LEU A 137 -1.39 -1.04 -6.05
CA LEU A 137 -1.02 -0.40 -4.78
C LEU A 137 -1.21 -1.37 -3.61
N ALA A 138 -0.55 -1.07 -2.49
CA ALA A 138 -0.73 -1.75 -1.22
C ALA A 138 -1.08 -0.75 -0.13
N PHE A 139 -2.10 -1.04 0.67
CA PHE A 139 -2.35 -0.30 1.90
C PHE A 139 -1.56 -0.93 3.03
N ILE A 140 -0.60 -0.18 3.58
CA ILE A 140 0.32 -0.64 4.62
C ILE A 140 0.08 0.18 5.89
N LYS A 141 -0.05 -0.50 7.02
CA LYS A 141 0.06 0.15 8.33
C LYS A 141 1.50 0.09 8.77
N TRP A 142 2.16 1.23 8.80
CA TRP A 142 3.52 1.36 9.33
C TRP A 142 3.50 1.30 10.85
N PHE A 143 4.47 0.59 11.42
CA PHE A 143 4.69 0.63 12.85
C PHE A 143 5.47 1.87 13.23
N ILE A 144 5.16 2.42 14.40
CA ILE A 144 5.94 3.53 14.95
C ILE A 144 7.25 2.93 15.50
N PRO A 145 8.41 3.55 15.20
CA PRO A 145 9.68 3.15 15.81
C PRO A 145 9.55 3.25 17.33
N ALA A 146 9.87 2.18 18.05
CA ALA A 146 9.88 2.26 19.50
C ALA A 146 11.20 2.87 20.00
N PRO A 147 11.15 3.69 21.06
CA PRO A 147 12.33 4.39 21.58
C PRO A 147 13.37 3.47 22.23
N HIS A 148 13.03 2.21 22.51
CA HIS A 148 13.89 1.27 23.24
C HIS A 148 14.33 0.12 22.33
N HIS A 149 15.63 -0.16 22.22
CA HIS A 149 16.19 -1.21 21.34
C HIS A 149 15.68 -2.65 21.62
N GLN A 150 15.05 -2.88 22.78
CA GLN A 150 14.44 -4.16 23.18
C GLN A 150 13.02 -4.35 22.60
N THR A 151 12.42 -3.28 22.08
CA THR A 151 11.10 -3.28 21.43
C THR A 151 11.26 -2.45 20.17
N ARG A 152 11.39 -3.04 18.98
CA ARG A 152 11.74 -2.25 17.79
C ARG A 152 10.54 -1.50 17.18
N PHE A 153 9.32 -2.01 17.34
CA PHE A 153 8.10 -1.50 16.69
C PHE A 153 6.84 -1.80 17.54
N TYR A 154 5.84 -0.91 17.53
CA TYR A 154 4.54 -1.10 18.21
C TYR A 154 3.34 -0.73 17.32
N PHE A 155 2.17 -1.33 17.59
CA PHE A 155 0.88 -1.07 16.92
C PHE A 155 0.23 0.23 17.40
#